data_AF-A0A2D4XEB1-F1
#
_entry.id   AF-A0A2D4XEB1-F1
#
_cell.length_a   1.000
_cell.length_b   1.000
_cell.length_c   1.000
_cell.angle_alpha   90.00
_cell.angle_beta   90.00
_cell.angle_gamma   90.00
#
_symmetry.space_group_name_H-M   'P 1'
#
loop_
_entity.id
_entity.type
_entity.pdbx_description
1 polymer ?
#
loop_
_entity_poly.entity_id
_entity_poly.type
_entity_poly.pdbx_seq_one_letter_code
_entity_poly.pdbx_strand_id
1 'polypeptide(L)'
;MGNKIDEILELTKEVSAQDSNELDLTVTRFGEELTNTEDLEFLWTARSTTSVIKNTSSNIKTFSDVKMAKNIEGNGAVRLGDEVFVFNKSYTWKVHDLKNLIKWIIEKSSDDEELTESLIAIMGQNFVPKLKGLDAVASNKEQNTEMIRDTFLYKEWKDTPELKTINVNNNSAPMWAKDLKHKERRIK
;
A
#
# COMPACT_ATOMS: atom_id res chain seq x y z
N MET A 1 26.89 5.16 -15.71
CA MET A 1 25.91 4.26 -15.07
C MET A 1 25.37 3.36 -16.15
N GLY A 2 25.80 2.09 -16.18
CA GLY A 2 25.21 1.09 -17.07
C GLY A 2 23.71 0.98 -16.79
N ASN A 3 22.95 0.69 -17.83
CA ASN A 3 21.49 0.65 -17.75
C ASN A 3 21.04 -0.55 -16.92
N LYS A 4 20.93 -0.40 -15.58
CA LYS A 4 20.41 -1.44 -14.68
C LYS A 4 19.00 -1.90 -15.06
N ILE A 5 18.30 -1.17 -15.95
CA ILE A 5 17.01 -1.60 -16.49
C ILE A 5 17.15 -2.94 -17.19
N ASP A 6 18.14 -3.10 -18.07
CA ASP A 6 18.29 -4.33 -18.86
C ASP A 6 18.61 -5.53 -17.96
N GLU A 7 19.49 -5.33 -16.97
CA GLU A 7 19.83 -6.34 -15.95
C GLU A 7 18.61 -6.76 -15.11
N ILE A 8 17.78 -5.80 -14.71
CA ILE A 8 16.55 -6.09 -13.94
C ILE A 8 15.49 -6.76 -14.81
N LEU A 9 15.36 -6.36 -16.08
CA LEU A 9 14.45 -7.01 -17.01
C LEU A 9 14.88 -8.44 -17.31
N GLU A 10 16.17 -8.69 -17.46
CA GLU A 10 16.75 -10.03 -17.60
C GLU A 10 16.45 -10.88 -16.36
N LEU A 11 16.76 -10.38 -15.16
CA LEU A 11 16.43 -11.08 -13.92
C LEU A 11 14.92 -11.34 -13.79
N THR A 12 14.08 -10.36 -14.13
CA THR A 12 12.61 -10.50 -14.08
C THR A 12 12.15 -11.62 -15.02
N LYS A 13 12.73 -11.71 -16.20
CA LYS A 13 12.41 -12.75 -17.19
C LYS A 13 12.79 -14.14 -16.67
N GLU A 14 14.02 -14.32 -16.19
CA GLU A 14 14.49 -15.62 -15.70
C GLU A 14 13.73 -16.06 -14.44
N VAL A 15 13.46 -15.15 -13.51
CA VAL A 15 12.62 -15.41 -12.33
C VAL A 15 11.20 -15.82 -12.72
N SER A 16 10.60 -15.16 -13.71
CA SER A 16 9.23 -15.47 -14.16
C SER A 16 9.11 -16.81 -14.88
N ALA A 17 10.24 -17.40 -15.31
CA ALA A 17 10.29 -18.69 -15.97
C ALA A 17 10.55 -19.86 -15.00
N GLN A 18 10.71 -19.58 -13.70
CA GLN A 18 10.92 -20.62 -12.70
C GLN A 18 9.61 -21.38 -12.43
N ASP A 19 9.66 -22.69 -12.54
CA ASP A 19 8.55 -23.60 -12.21
C ASP A 19 8.53 -24.01 -10.73
N SER A 20 9.48 -23.51 -9.91
CA SER A 20 9.57 -23.79 -8.48
C SER A 20 8.81 -22.78 -7.63
N ASN A 21 8.21 -23.25 -6.53
CA ASN A 21 7.59 -22.37 -5.53
C ASN A 21 8.61 -21.54 -4.73
N GLU A 22 9.89 -21.88 -4.81
CA GLU A 22 10.97 -21.10 -4.20
C GLU A 22 11.51 -20.10 -5.22
N LEU A 23 11.47 -18.82 -4.83
CA LEU A 23 12.01 -17.71 -5.60
C LEU A 23 13.53 -17.73 -5.53
N ASP A 24 14.20 -18.07 -6.63
CA ASP A 24 15.65 -17.97 -6.74
C ASP A 24 16.05 -16.71 -7.49
N LEU A 25 16.59 -15.72 -6.77
CA LEU A 25 17.10 -14.50 -7.41
C LEU A 25 18.49 -14.69 -8.02
N THR A 26 19.20 -15.79 -7.74
CA THR A 26 20.59 -16.00 -8.19
C THR A 26 20.71 -16.49 -9.64
N VAL A 27 19.59 -16.60 -10.35
CA VAL A 27 19.55 -17.05 -11.76
C VAL A 27 20.21 -16.12 -12.78
N THR A 28 20.64 -14.93 -12.36
CA THR A 28 21.44 -14.02 -13.18
C THR A 28 22.59 -13.46 -12.35
N ARG A 29 23.67 -13.01 -13.02
CA ARG A 29 24.80 -12.33 -12.35
C ARG A 29 24.36 -11.13 -11.52
N PHE A 30 23.41 -10.33 -12.05
CA PHE A 30 22.86 -9.19 -11.31
C PHE A 30 22.09 -9.65 -10.06
N GLY A 31 21.37 -10.75 -10.15
CA GLY A 31 20.62 -11.33 -9.04
C GLY A 31 21.50 -12.01 -7.97
N GLU A 32 22.61 -12.64 -8.36
CA GLU A 32 23.67 -13.08 -7.44
C GLU A 32 24.26 -11.90 -6.68
N GLU A 33 24.60 -10.82 -7.38
CA GLU A 33 25.10 -9.59 -6.76
C GLU A 33 24.06 -8.97 -5.83
N LEU A 34 22.79 -8.92 -6.24
CA LEU A 34 21.67 -8.42 -5.43
C LEU A 34 21.47 -9.23 -4.14
N THR A 35 21.69 -10.54 -4.19
CA THR A 35 21.50 -11.44 -3.05
C THR A 35 22.66 -11.34 -2.05
N ASN A 36 23.89 -11.12 -2.54
CA ASN A 36 25.10 -11.16 -1.72
C ASN A 36 25.61 -9.78 -1.27
N THR A 37 25.03 -8.70 -1.77
CA THR A 37 25.51 -7.34 -1.49
C THR A 37 24.95 -6.77 -0.19
N GLU A 38 25.82 -6.14 0.60
CA GLU A 38 25.43 -5.24 1.70
C GLU A 38 25.52 -3.75 1.29
N ASP A 39 25.86 -3.46 0.03
CA ASP A 39 25.98 -2.08 -0.47
C ASP A 39 24.61 -1.42 -0.61
N LEU A 40 24.31 -0.50 0.30
CA LEU A 40 23.06 0.25 0.32
C LEU A 40 22.85 1.10 -0.94
N GLU A 41 23.91 1.64 -1.57
CA GLU A 41 23.76 2.42 -2.80
C GLU A 41 23.38 1.52 -3.99
N PHE A 42 23.99 0.34 -4.09
CA PHE A 42 23.59 -0.67 -5.05
C PHE A 42 22.13 -1.09 -4.84
N LEU A 43 21.75 -1.47 -3.62
CA LEU A 43 20.39 -1.89 -3.28
C LEU A 43 19.36 -0.78 -3.55
N TRP A 44 19.70 0.47 -3.22
CA TRP A 44 18.86 1.63 -3.51
C TRP A 44 18.67 1.85 -5.01
N THR A 45 19.75 1.71 -5.79
CA THR A 45 19.70 1.87 -7.26
C THR A 45 18.86 0.76 -7.89
N ALA A 46 19.08 -0.50 -7.47
CA ALA A 46 18.30 -1.65 -7.91
C ALA A 46 16.81 -1.44 -7.61
N ARG A 47 16.46 -1.14 -6.35
CA ARG A 47 15.08 -0.85 -5.91
C ARG A 47 14.43 0.28 -6.71
N SER A 48 15.14 1.38 -6.91
CA SER A 48 14.60 2.56 -7.62
C SER A 48 14.33 2.23 -9.08
N THR A 49 15.24 1.49 -9.73
CA THR A 49 15.10 1.07 -11.13
C THR A 49 13.96 0.06 -11.29
N THR A 50 13.85 -0.95 -10.41
CA THR A 50 12.72 -1.89 -10.39
C THR A 50 11.38 -1.16 -10.20
N SER A 51 11.34 -0.11 -9.39
CA SER A 51 10.12 0.70 -9.19
C SER A 51 9.69 1.40 -10.49
N VAL A 52 10.64 1.94 -11.26
CA VAL A 52 10.38 2.55 -12.58
C VAL A 52 9.83 1.52 -13.56
N ILE A 53 10.46 0.34 -13.63
CA ILE A 53 10.01 -0.77 -14.48
C ILE A 53 8.59 -1.20 -14.10
N LYS A 54 8.33 -1.49 -12.81
CA LYS A 54 7.01 -1.88 -12.31
C LYS A 54 5.92 -0.87 -12.68
N ASN A 55 6.19 0.42 -12.48
CA ASN A 55 5.22 1.48 -12.81
C ASN A 55 4.95 1.52 -14.32
N THR A 56 6.00 1.42 -15.13
CA THR A 56 5.89 1.41 -16.59
C THR A 56 5.10 0.19 -17.08
N SER A 57 5.40 -1.01 -16.59
CA SER A 57 4.66 -2.24 -16.92
C SER A 57 3.19 -2.15 -16.49
N SER A 58 2.90 -1.55 -15.33
CA SER A 58 1.52 -1.33 -14.87
C SER A 58 0.75 -0.36 -15.78
N ASN A 59 1.42 0.68 -16.28
CA ASN A 59 0.84 1.61 -17.24
C ASN A 59 0.53 0.91 -18.58
N ILE A 60 1.45 0.07 -19.08
CA ILE A 60 1.24 -0.73 -20.30
C ILE A 60 0.05 -1.67 -20.11
N LYS A 61 -0.02 -2.41 -19.00
CA LYS A 61 -1.17 -3.28 -18.68
C LYS A 61 -2.47 -2.49 -18.67
N THR A 62 -2.50 -1.36 -17.96
CA THR A 62 -3.69 -0.49 -17.87
C THR A 62 -4.14 0.00 -19.24
N PHE A 63 -3.20 0.40 -20.11
CA PHE A 63 -3.51 0.81 -21.47
C PHE A 63 -4.15 -0.34 -22.27
N SER A 64 -3.60 -1.55 -22.19
CA SER A 64 -4.17 -2.75 -22.81
C SER A 64 -5.56 -3.07 -22.27
N ASP A 65 -5.74 -3.06 -20.94
CA ASP A 65 -7.02 -3.31 -20.28
C ASP A 65 -8.09 -2.33 -20.76
N VAL A 66 -7.76 -1.04 -20.89
CA VAL A 66 -8.70 -0.02 -21.39
C VAL A 66 -9.09 -0.28 -22.85
N LYS A 67 -8.16 -0.72 -23.68
CA LYS A 67 -8.45 -1.07 -25.08
C LYS A 67 -9.32 -2.32 -25.18
N MET A 68 -9.04 -3.34 -24.37
CA MET A 68 -9.86 -4.55 -24.27
C MET A 68 -11.26 -4.21 -23.78
N ALA A 69 -11.39 -3.42 -22.70
CA ALA A 69 -12.67 -3.01 -22.14
C ALA A 69 -13.54 -2.28 -23.17
N LYS A 70 -12.97 -1.33 -23.93
CA LYS A 70 -13.70 -0.62 -25.01
C LYS A 70 -14.15 -1.54 -26.13
N ASN A 71 -13.33 -2.52 -26.50
CA ASN A 71 -13.71 -3.51 -27.51
C ASN A 71 -14.86 -4.38 -27.01
N ILE A 72 -14.76 -4.89 -25.78
CA ILE A 72 -15.75 -5.77 -25.13
C ILE A 72 -17.06 -5.02 -24.85
N GLU A 73 -17.01 -3.73 -24.50
CA GLU A 73 -18.19 -2.86 -24.35
C GLU A 73 -19.05 -2.85 -25.62
N GLY A 74 -18.41 -2.77 -26.80
CA GLY A 74 -19.10 -2.74 -28.08
C GLY A 74 -19.43 -4.12 -28.69
N ASN A 75 -18.64 -5.15 -28.39
CA ASN A 75 -18.70 -6.45 -29.05
C ASN A 75 -19.18 -7.61 -28.16
N GLY A 76 -19.36 -7.38 -26.86
CA GLY A 76 -19.73 -8.42 -25.89
C GLY A 76 -18.53 -9.14 -25.27
N ALA A 77 -18.82 -9.97 -24.25
CA ALA A 77 -17.83 -10.72 -23.49
C ALA A 77 -17.06 -11.73 -24.37
N VAL A 78 -15.79 -11.97 -24.03
CA VAL A 78 -14.91 -12.90 -24.76
C VAL A 78 -14.11 -13.76 -23.80
N ARG A 79 -13.93 -15.04 -24.14
CA ARG A 79 -12.99 -15.94 -23.45
C ARG A 79 -11.68 -16.00 -24.22
N LEU A 80 -10.56 -15.80 -23.54
CA LEU A 80 -9.21 -15.96 -24.09
C LEU A 80 -8.41 -16.86 -23.14
N GLY A 81 -8.00 -18.04 -23.61
CA GLY A 81 -7.40 -19.07 -22.75
C GLY A 81 -8.37 -19.54 -21.66
N ASP A 82 -7.91 -19.48 -20.41
CA ASP A 82 -8.68 -19.86 -19.23
C ASP A 82 -9.42 -18.68 -18.57
N GLU A 83 -9.38 -17.49 -19.17
CA GLU A 83 -10.00 -16.28 -18.64
C GLU A 83 -11.19 -15.80 -19.48
N VAL A 84 -12.22 -15.29 -18.80
CA VAL A 84 -13.40 -14.66 -19.43
C VAL A 84 -13.39 -13.17 -19.11
N PHE A 85 -13.37 -12.34 -20.14
CA PHE A 85 -13.37 -10.90 -20.03
C PHE A 85 -14.76 -10.35 -20.32
N VAL A 86 -15.30 -9.63 -19.34
CA VAL A 86 -16.63 -8.99 -19.41
C VAL A 86 -16.46 -7.51 -19.15
N PHE A 87 -17.13 -6.67 -19.93
CA PHE A 87 -17.18 -5.24 -19.65
C PHE A 87 -18.01 -5.01 -18.38
N ASN A 88 -17.39 -4.42 -17.36
CA ASN A 88 -18.07 -4.04 -16.13
C ASN A 88 -17.85 -2.55 -15.87
N LYS A 89 -18.95 -1.82 -15.72
CA LYS A 89 -18.93 -0.45 -15.20
C LYS A 89 -19.16 -0.52 -13.69
N SER A 90 -18.07 -0.67 -12.93
CA SER A 90 -18.17 -0.67 -11.47
C SER A 90 -18.64 0.69 -10.98
N TYR A 91 -19.50 0.67 -9.97
CA TYR A 91 -19.85 1.84 -9.19
C TYR A 91 -19.42 1.60 -7.74
N THR A 92 -19.17 2.69 -7.02
CA THR A 92 -18.94 2.64 -5.57
C THR A 92 -19.99 3.54 -4.92
N TRP A 93 -20.65 3.03 -3.89
CA TRP A 93 -21.50 3.88 -3.06
C TRP A 93 -20.62 4.83 -2.27
N LYS A 94 -20.80 6.12 -2.50
CA LYS A 94 -20.20 7.16 -1.66
C LYS A 94 -21.32 7.74 -0.82
N VAL A 95 -21.11 7.81 0.49
CA VAL A 95 -22.03 8.51 1.37
C VAL A 95 -22.04 9.98 0.95
N HIS A 96 -23.21 10.50 0.58
CA HIS A 96 -23.35 11.88 0.14
C HIS A 96 -22.98 12.87 1.24
N ASP A 97 -23.47 12.64 2.46
CA ASP A 97 -23.16 13.42 3.65
C ASP A 97 -22.94 12.49 4.85
N LEU A 98 -21.67 12.33 5.24
CA LEU A 98 -21.29 11.48 6.35
C LEU A 98 -21.85 11.98 7.70
N LYS A 99 -21.98 13.31 7.88
CA LYS A 99 -22.48 13.88 9.13
C LYS A 99 -23.96 13.56 9.31
N ASN A 100 -24.74 13.63 8.24
CA ASN A 100 -26.16 13.27 8.29
C ASN A 100 -26.36 11.77 8.49
N LEU A 101 -25.53 10.91 7.89
CA LEU A 101 -25.57 9.47 8.16
C LEU A 101 -25.33 9.19 9.65
N ILE A 102 -24.29 9.78 10.25
CA ILE A 102 -23.98 9.59 11.67
C ILE A 102 -25.15 10.04 12.55
N LYS A 103 -25.71 11.23 12.28
CA LYS A 103 -26.89 11.73 13.01
C LYS A 103 -28.07 10.79 12.88
N TRP A 104 -28.35 10.31 11.67
CA TRP A 104 -29.46 9.39 11.43
C TRP A 104 -29.31 8.08 12.20
N ILE A 105 -28.09 7.52 12.27
CA ILE A 105 -27.84 6.31 13.08
C ILE A 105 -28.15 6.60 14.56
N ILE A 106 -27.59 7.69 15.11
CA ILE A 106 -27.82 8.09 16.51
C ILE A 106 -29.31 8.31 16.79
N GLU A 107 -30.04 8.96 15.89
CA GLU A 107 -31.48 9.23 16.02
C GLU A 107 -32.35 7.98 15.89
N LYS A 108 -31.85 6.92 15.26
CA LYS A 108 -32.61 5.68 14.99
C LYS A 108 -32.31 4.55 15.94
N SER A 109 -31.19 4.60 16.66
CA SER A 109 -30.91 3.65 17.73
C SER A 109 -31.80 3.92 18.93
N SER A 110 -32.42 2.86 19.44
CA SER A 110 -33.31 2.91 20.61
C SER A 110 -32.50 3.03 21.90
N ASP A 111 -31.28 2.49 21.91
CA ASP A 111 -30.34 2.50 23.02
C ASP A 111 -28.88 2.42 22.55
N ASP A 112 -27.95 2.48 23.51
CA ASP A 112 -26.51 2.47 23.28
C ASP A 112 -25.98 1.13 22.73
N GLU A 113 -26.67 0.01 23.02
CA GLU A 113 -26.27 -1.31 22.55
C GLU A 113 -26.59 -1.44 21.05
N GLU A 114 -27.82 -1.11 20.64
CA GLU A 114 -28.23 -1.06 19.23
C GLU A 114 -27.38 -0.07 18.43
N LEU A 115 -27.04 1.09 19.02
CA LEU A 115 -26.13 2.06 18.41
C LEU A 115 -24.75 1.45 18.18
N THR A 116 -24.20 0.77 19.19
CA THR A 116 -22.88 0.15 19.11
C THR A 116 -22.85 -0.95 18.05
N GLU A 117 -23.85 -1.83 18.01
CA GLU A 117 -23.97 -2.88 17.01
C GLU A 117 -24.09 -2.31 15.59
N SER A 118 -24.91 -1.27 15.42
CA SER A 118 -25.08 -0.58 14.13
C SER A 118 -23.78 0.05 13.64
N LEU A 119 -23.02 0.69 14.54
CA LEU A 119 -21.72 1.27 14.20
C LEU A 119 -20.70 0.18 13.83
N ILE A 120 -20.65 -0.92 14.56
CA ILE A 120 -19.77 -2.05 14.26
C ILE A 120 -20.12 -2.68 12.91
N ALA A 121 -21.40 -2.84 12.59
CA ALA A 121 -21.86 -3.39 11.31
C ALA A 121 -21.42 -2.53 10.11
N ILE A 122 -21.39 -1.20 10.29
CA ILE A 122 -20.98 -0.25 9.24
C ILE A 122 -19.45 -0.11 9.16
N MET A 123 -18.77 -0.07 10.31
CA MET A 123 -17.31 0.14 10.39
C MET A 123 -16.51 -1.14 10.11
N GLY A 124 -17.11 -2.30 10.37
CA GLY A 124 -16.46 -3.61 10.35
C GLY A 124 -15.64 -3.89 11.62
N GLN A 125 -15.39 -5.18 11.88
CA GLN A 125 -14.68 -5.67 13.07
C GLN A 125 -13.19 -5.28 13.12
N ASN A 126 -12.58 -5.01 11.95
CA ASN A 126 -11.15 -4.74 11.81
C ASN A 126 -10.85 -3.24 11.64
N PHE A 127 -11.61 -2.38 12.31
CA PHE A 127 -11.45 -0.93 12.18
C PHE A 127 -10.09 -0.45 12.70
N VAL A 128 -9.34 0.26 11.86
CA VAL A 128 -8.06 0.89 12.24
C VAL A 128 -8.26 2.40 12.41
N PRO A 129 -8.25 2.94 13.64
CA PRO A 129 -8.47 4.36 13.87
C PRO A 129 -7.29 5.22 13.40
N LYS A 130 -7.60 6.46 13.02
CA LYS A 130 -6.56 7.49 12.80
C LYS A 130 -6.03 7.96 14.15
N LEU A 131 -4.79 7.59 14.49
CA LEU A 131 -4.16 7.95 15.77
C LEU A 131 -4.24 9.45 16.10
N LYS A 132 -3.88 10.33 15.16
CA LYS A 132 -3.99 11.79 15.36
C LYS A 132 -5.40 12.26 15.71
N GLY A 133 -6.42 11.60 15.16
CA GLY A 133 -7.82 11.90 15.45
C GLY A 133 -8.21 11.44 16.85
N LEU A 134 -7.79 10.22 17.22
CA LEU A 134 -8.00 9.67 18.56
C LEU A 134 -7.33 10.54 19.63
N ASP A 135 -6.10 10.98 19.40
CA ASP A 135 -5.36 11.86 20.31
C ASP A 135 -6.05 13.22 20.48
N ALA A 136 -6.56 13.80 19.39
CA ALA A 136 -7.27 15.07 19.42
C ALA A 136 -8.57 14.94 20.23
N VAL A 137 -9.31 13.84 20.07
CA VAL A 137 -10.52 13.56 20.87
C VAL A 137 -10.17 13.39 22.35
N ALA A 138 -9.13 12.60 22.68
CA ALA A 138 -8.68 12.42 24.06
C ALA A 138 -8.25 13.75 24.69
N SER A 139 -7.45 14.54 23.97
CA SER A 139 -6.96 15.85 24.42
C SER A 139 -8.10 16.85 24.63
N ASN A 140 -9.08 16.89 23.72
CA ASN A 140 -10.28 17.73 23.85
C ASN A 140 -11.15 17.32 25.05
N LYS A 141 -10.99 16.09 25.54
CA LYS A 141 -11.65 15.55 26.75
C LYS A 141 -10.73 15.58 27.98
N GLU A 142 -9.58 16.26 27.90
CA GLU A 142 -8.59 16.35 28.97
C GLU A 142 -8.04 14.99 29.45
N GLN A 143 -8.04 13.98 28.56
CA GLN A 143 -7.53 12.64 28.84
C GLN A 143 -6.10 12.45 28.31
N ASN A 144 -5.32 11.62 29.00
CA ASN A 144 -3.97 11.26 28.55
C ASN A 144 -4.03 10.40 27.28
N THR A 145 -3.37 10.86 26.21
CA THR A 145 -3.40 10.22 24.88
C THR A 145 -2.75 8.84 24.86
N GLU A 146 -1.71 8.62 25.66
CA GLU A 146 -1.02 7.32 25.72
C GLU A 146 -1.92 6.29 26.40
N MET A 147 -2.53 6.65 27.52
CA MET A 147 -3.48 5.80 28.23
C MET A 147 -4.66 5.38 27.33
N ILE A 148 -5.23 6.32 26.57
CA ILE A 148 -6.35 6.02 25.65
C ILE A 148 -5.92 5.08 24.52
N ARG A 149 -4.71 5.26 23.97
CA ARG A 149 -4.17 4.33 22.97
C ARG A 149 -3.99 2.94 23.54
N ASP A 150 -3.38 2.81 24.73
CA ASP A 150 -3.11 1.51 25.34
C ASP A 150 -4.40 0.80 25.80
N THR A 151 -5.45 1.57 26.10
CA THR A 151 -6.76 1.02 26.47
C THR A 151 -7.48 0.37 25.28
N PHE A 152 -7.42 1.00 24.10
CA PHE A 152 -8.23 0.59 22.95
C PHE A 152 -7.45 -0.04 21.80
N LEU A 153 -6.12 0.05 21.79
CA LEU A 153 -5.26 -0.41 20.69
C LEU A 153 -4.19 -1.36 21.21
N TYR A 154 -3.82 -2.33 20.39
CA TYR A 154 -2.63 -3.15 20.60
C TYR A 154 -1.66 -2.97 19.42
N LYS A 155 -0.37 -3.20 19.68
CA LYS A 155 0.66 -3.20 18.63
C LYS A 155 0.88 -4.62 18.13
N GLU A 156 0.56 -4.86 16.88
CA GLU A 156 0.96 -6.05 16.16
C GLU A 156 2.21 -5.75 15.34
N TRP A 157 3.28 -6.52 15.58
CA TRP A 157 4.49 -6.43 14.77
C TRP A 157 4.35 -7.37 13.59
N LYS A 158 4.61 -6.87 12.39
CA LYS A 158 4.70 -7.72 11.21
C LYS A 158 5.95 -8.59 11.30
N ASP A 159 5.83 -9.85 10.90
CA ASP A 159 6.95 -10.81 10.88
C ASP A 159 8.05 -10.38 9.90
N THR A 160 7.70 -9.65 8.85
CA THR A 160 8.65 -9.15 7.86
C THR A 160 8.98 -7.67 8.09
N PRO A 161 10.27 -7.29 8.14
CA PRO A 161 10.67 -5.89 8.27
C PRO A 161 10.31 -5.10 7.00
N GLU A 162 9.77 -3.90 7.17
CA GLU A 162 9.41 -3.01 6.06
C GLU A 162 10.35 -1.80 5.98
N LEU A 163 10.87 -1.53 4.78
CA LEU A 163 11.62 -0.30 4.52
C LEU A 163 10.66 0.88 4.36
N LYS A 164 10.68 1.82 5.32
CA LYS A 164 9.95 3.10 5.22
C LYS A 164 10.84 4.17 4.62
N THR A 165 10.33 4.89 3.62
CA THR A 165 11.03 6.04 3.02
C THR A 165 10.45 7.35 3.57
N ILE A 166 11.31 8.26 3.98
CA ILE A 166 10.93 9.63 4.34
C ILE A 166 11.39 10.55 3.19
N ASN A 167 10.45 11.28 2.60
CA ASN A 167 10.80 12.35 1.67
C ASN A 167 11.23 13.58 2.47
N VAL A 168 12.53 13.86 2.53
CA VAL A 168 13.11 14.99 3.27
C VAL A 168 12.62 16.36 2.77
N ASN A 169 12.16 16.45 1.52
CA ASN A 169 11.60 17.68 0.94
C ASN A 169 10.17 17.96 1.41
N ASN A 170 9.51 17.01 2.09
CA ASN A 170 8.18 17.24 2.63
C ASN A 170 8.26 18.13 3.89
N ASN A 171 7.39 19.14 3.99
CA ASN A 171 7.29 20.00 5.16
C ASN A 171 7.07 19.20 6.45
N SER A 172 6.32 18.09 6.40
CA SER A 172 6.06 17.24 7.55
C SER A 172 7.18 16.23 7.86
N ALA A 173 8.28 16.21 7.10
CA ALA A 173 9.41 15.34 7.43
C ALA A 173 10.07 15.81 8.74
N PRO A 174 10.46 14.87 9.62
CA PRO A 174 11.07 15.22 10.89
C PRO A 174 12.44 15.86 10.67
N MET A 175 12.81 16.82 11.54
CA MET A 175 14.05 17.59 11.42
C MET A 175 15.29 16.70 11.32
N TRP A 176 15.39 15.67 12.15
CA TRP A 176 16.51 14.72 12.10
C TRP A 176 16.71 14.09 10.71
N ALA A 177 15.63 13.87 9.94
CA ALA A 177 15.74 13.29 8.61
C ALA A 177 16.20 14.34 7.59
N LYS A 178 15.83 15.61 7.78
CA LYS A 178 16.26 16.73 6.93
C LYS A 178 17.73 17.10 7.14
N ASP A 179 18.21 16.95 8.38
CA ASP A 179 19.58 17.31 8.76
C ASP A 179 20.62 16.25 8.36
N LEU A 180 20.19 15.01 8.08
CA LEU A 180 21.06 13.93 7.61
C LEU A 180 21.57 14.19 6.18
N LYS A 181 22.90 14.18 6.01
CA LYS A 181 23.56 14.26 4.70
C LYS A 181 23.65 12.89 4.02
N HIS A 182 24.07 12.90 2.75
CA HIS A 182 24.30 11.66 1.99
C HIS A 182 25.30 10.75 2.73
N LYS A 183 24.94 9.46 2.87
CA LYS A 183 25.67 8.43 3.64
C LYS A 183 25.80 8.67 5.15
N GLU A 184 25.15 9.69 5.70
CA GLU A 184 25.14 9.91 7.14
C GLU A 184 24.16 8.97 7.83
N ARG A 185 24.55 8.43 8.98
CA ARG A 185 23.68 7.57 9.81
C ARG A 185 23.16 8.38 10.99
N ARG A 186 21.88 8.21 11.31
CA ARG A 186 21.36 8.67 12.59
C ARG A 186 21.98 7.84 13.70
N ILE A 187 22.77 8.47 14.55
CA ILE A 187 23.27 7.88 15.79
C ILE A 187 22.07 7.80 16.76
N LYS A 188 21.89 6.64 17.40
CA LYS A 188 20.83 6.41 18.38
C LYS A 188 21.10 7.16 19.68
#